data_AF-A0A348SC96-F1
#
_entry.id   AF-A0A348SC96-F1
#
_cell.length_a   1.000
_cell.length_b   1.000
_cell.length_c   1.000
_cell.angle_alpha   90.00
_cell.angle_beta   90.00
_cell.angle_gamma   90.00
#
_symmetry.space_group_name_H-M   'P 1'
#
loop_
_entity.id
_entity.type
_entity.pdbx_description
1 polymer ?
#
loop_
_entity_poly.entity_id
_entity_poly.type
_entity_poly.pdbx_seq_one_letter_code
_entity_poly.pdbx_strand_id
1 'polypeptide(L)'
;MDEHERTRIRAAIDAAEGGGAPPLSDEQFRTLLAESRTIAIVGASPKADRPSHGVLLALKAAGWRILPVNPAANALADGVAGLTCFPDLATAAASLPSGERIDLVDIFRRSEDCAAVTREAIAVGAGAIWLQLGIISPEAAALAADAGVSFVQDRCTAIEAQRLKVTGPSA
;
A
#
# COMPACT_ATOMS: atom_id res chain seq x y z
N MET A 1 -33.37 -19.26 16.83
CA MET A 1 -32.16 -18.91 16.07
C MET A 1 -31.27 -18.11 17.00
N ASP A 2 -30.19 -18.74 17.44
CA ASP A 2 -29.27 -18.17 18.41
C ASP A 2 -28.26 -17.20 17.74
N GLU A 3 -27.56 -16.40 18.56
CA GLU A 3 -26.62 -15.39 18.10
C GLU A 3 -25.43 -16.01 17.33
N HIS A 4 -24.99 -17.20 17.76
CA HIS A 4 -23.89 -17.92 17.12
C HIS A 4 -24.26 -18.42 15.72
N GLU A 5 -25.49 -18.87 15.55
CA GLU A 5 -26.05 -19.31 14.29
C GLU A 5 -26.20 -18.14 13.32
N ARG A 6 -26.62 -16.96 13.80
CA ARG A 6 -26.65 -15.71 13.01
C ARG A 6 -25.27 -15.28 12.55
N THR A 7 -24.27 -15.30 13.43
CA THR A 7 -22.89 -14.96 13.07
C THR A 7 -22.32 -15.92 12.03
N ARG A 8 -22.58 -17.22 12.16
CA ARG A 8 -22.13 -18.23 11.18
C ARG A 8 -22.79 -18.05 9.82
N ILE A 9 -24.09 -17.77 9.79
CA ILE A 9 -24.82 -17.51 8.53
C ILE A 9 -24.29 -16.23 7.86
N ARG A 10 -24.02 -15.17 8.63
CA ARG A 10 -23.44 -13.93 8.11
C ARG A 10 -22.05 -14.15 7.52
N ALA A 11 -21.17 -14.83 8.25
CA ALA A 11 -19.83 -15.17 7.77
C ALA A 11 -19.84 -16.06 6.52
N ALA A 12 -20.82 -16.98 6.40
CA ALA A 12 -20.99 -17.81 5.22
C ALA A 12 -21.50 -17.03 3.99
N ILE A 13 -22.37 -16.03 4.19
CA ILE A 13 -22.82 -15.12 3.13
C ILE A 13 -21.66 -14.21 2.68
N ASP A 14 -20.92 -13.62 3.63
CA ASP A 14 -19.76 -12.78 3.35
C ASP A 14 -18.66 -13.57 2.60
N ALA A 15 -18.48 -14.86 2.93
CA ALA A 15 -17.57 -15.75 2.21
C ALA A 15 -18.07 -16.12 0.79
N ALA A 16 -19.38 -16.27 0.61
CA ALA A 16 -19.99 -16.64 -0.67
C ALA A 16 -20.09 -15.48 -1.67
N GLU A 17 -20.10 -14.22 -1.20
CA GLU A 17 -20.16 -13.01 -2.05
C GLU A 17 -18.77 -12.51 -2.52
N GLY A 18 -17.71 -13.28 -2.26
CA GLY A 18 -16.33 -12.88 -2.57
C GLY A 18 -15.72 -12.12 -1.39
N GLY A 19 -15.42 -12.87 -0.33
CA GLY A 19 -14.95 -12.37 0.96
C GLY A 19 -13.79 -11.38 0.86
N GLY A 20 -14.10 -10.10 0.95
CA GLY A 20 -13.20 -9.07 1.43
C GLY A 20 -13.60 -8.75 2.87
N ALA A 21 -12.63 -8.56 3.75
CA ALA A 21 -12.87 -7.96 5.06
C ALA A 21 -13.76 -6.71 4.91
N PRO A 22 -14.64 -6.40 5.87
CA PRO A 22 -15.43 -5.16 5.83
C PRO A 22 -14.48 -3.99 5.54
N PRO A 23 -14.91 -3.02 4.70
CA PRO A 23 -14.07 -1.89 4.36
C PRO A 23 -13.58 -1.22 5.65
N LEU A 24 -12.29 -0.91 5.70
CA LEU A 24 -11.70 -0.25 6.87
C LEU A 24 -12.51 1.01 7.20
N SER A 25 -12.75 1.22 8.49
CA SER A 25 -13.38 2.45 8.98
C SER A 25 -12.46 3.66 8.73
N ASP A 26 -13.04 4.86 8.73
CA ASP A 26 -12.26 6.11 8.64
C ASP A 26 -11.18 6.21 9.73
N GLU A 27 -11.46 5.67 10.92
CA GLU A 27 -10.49 5.61 12.01
C GLU A 27 -9.35 4.64 11.68
N GLN A 28 -9.64 3.46 11.14
CA GLN A 28 -8.61 2.50 10.73
C GLN A 28 -7.72 3.07 9.60
N PHE A 29 -8.31 3.75 8.61
CA PHE A 29 -7.53 4.44 7.58
C PHE A 29 -6.65 5.55 8.16
N ARG A 30 -7.22 6.36 9.06
CA ARG A 30 -6.48 7.43 9.74
C ARG A 30 -5.30 6.87 10.50
N THR A 31 -5.51 5.83 11.32
CA THR A 31 -4.46 5.20 12.12
C THR A 31 -3.36 4.62 11.24
N LEU A 32 -3.71 3.83 10.21
CA LEU A 32 -2.73 3.24 9.29
C LEU A 32 -1.85 4.31 8.63
N LEU A 33 -2.46 5.38 8.10
CA LEU A 33 -1.72 6.47 7.44
C LEU A 33 -0.89 7.30 8.44
N ALA A 34 -1.42 7.56 9.64
CA ALA A 34 -0.75 8.38 10.65
C ALA A 34 0.43 7.67 11.31
N GLU A 35 0.34 6.35 11.48
CA GLU A 35 1.42 5.53 12.03
C GLU A 35 2.50 5.18 10.99
N SER A 36 2.16 5.29 9.69
CA SER A 36 3.11 5.07 8.60
C SER A 36 4.13 6.22 8.51
N ARG A 37 5.42 5.90 8.62
CA ARG A 37 6.51 6.86 8.44
C ARG A 37 7.12 6.76 7.04
N THR A 38 7.15 5.55 6.50
CA THR A 38 7.81 5.20 5.24
C THR A 38 6.83 4.54 4.29
N ILE A 39 6.68 5.12 3.10
CA ILE A 39 5.81 4.59 2.05
C ILE A 39 6.66 4.19 0.85
N ALA A 40 6.63 2.91 0.48
CA ALA A 40 7.24 2.43 -0.76
C ALA A 40 6.20 2.49 -1.90
N ILE A 41 6.49 3.23 -2.97
CA ILE A 41 5.57 3.38 -4.11
C ILE A 41 6.01 2.44 -5.22
N VAL A 42 5.34 1.30 -5.36
CA VAL A 42 5.64 0.29 -6.38
C VAL A 42 4.98 0.65 -7.70
N GLY A 43 5.77 0.68 -8.76
CA GLY A 43 5.35 1.21 -10.06
C GLY A 43 5.56 2.73 -10.18
N ALA A 44 6.41 3.31 -9.32
CA ALA A 44 6.74 4.73 -9.38
C ALA A 44 7.27 5.12 -10.77
N SER A 45 6.80 6.25 -11.30
CA SER A 45 7.17 6.74 -12.62
C SER A 45 7.65 8.19 -12.55
N PRO A 46 8.69 8.59 -13.31
CA PRO A 46 9.11 9.99 -13.41
C PRO A 46 8.18 10.82 -14.31
N LYS A 47 7.25 10.19 -15.05
CA LYS A 47 6.39 10.88 -16.01
C LYS A 47 5.21 11.54 -15.29
N ALA A 48 5.02 12.83 -15.51
CA ALA A 48 4.00 13.64 -14.82
C ALA A 48 2.55 13.23 -15.10
N ASP A 49 2.28 12.58 -16.24
CA ASP A 49 0.97 12.06 -16.63
C ASP A 49 0.60 10.75 -15.92
N ARG A 50 1.55 10.11 -15.24
CA ARG A 50 1.30 8.86 -14.52
C ARG A 50 0.75 9.15 -13.11
N PRO A 51 -0.37 8.52 -12.69
CA PRO A 51 -0.95 8.74 -11.36
C PRO A 51 0.05 8.56 -10.21
N SER A 52 0.93 7.55 -10.31
CA SER A 52 1.99 7.29 -9.33
C SER A 52 2.89 8.51 -9.08
N HIS A 53 3.14 9.34 -10.09
CA HIS A 53 3.99 10.53 -9.97
C HIS A 53 3.30 11.62 -9.13
N GLY A 54 2.02 11.89 -9.42
CA GLY A 54 1.24 12.88 -8.68
C GLY A 54 1.03 12.48 -7.22
N VAL A 55 0.68 11.22 -6.95
CA VAL A 55 0.50 10.71 -5.58
C VAL A 55 1.82 10.75 -4.81
N LEU A 56 2.92 10.34 -5.44
CA LEU A 56 4.26 10.44 -4.83
C LEU A 56 4.60 11.86 -4.39
N LEU A 57 4.40 12.85 -5.28
CA LEU A 57 4.65 14.25 -4.96
C LEU A 57 3.76 14.75 -3.82
N ALA A 58 2.47 14.39 -3.84
CA ALA A 58 1.53 14.78 -2.81
C ALA A 58 1.91 14.23 -1.43
N LEU A 59 2.20 12.92 -1.34
CA LEU A 59 2.59 12.29 -0.07
C LEU A 59 3.96 12.80 0.42
N LYS A 60 4.92 13.01 -0.49
CA LYS A 60 6.20 13.63 -0.15
C LYS A 60 6.01 15.03 0.42
N ALA A 61 5.20 15.87 -0.24
CA ALA A 61 4.91 17.23 0.22
C ALA A 61 4.15 17.26 1.54
N ALA A 62 3.34 16.23 1.80
CA ALA A 62 2.61 16.04 3.05
C ALA A 62 3.46 15.41 4.16
N GLY A 63 4.78 15.25 3.99
CA GLY A 63 5.71 14.92 5.08
C GLY A 63 6.02 13.44 5.29
N TRP A 64 5.62 12.54 4.37
CA TRP A 64 6.04 11.14 4.43
C TRP A 64 7.39 10.93 3.77
N ARG A 65 8.18 9.98 4.29
CA ARG A 65 9.37 9.48 3.59
C ARG A 65 8.94 8.52 2.49
N ILE A 66 9.28 8.84 1.25
CA ILE A 66 8.88 8.04 0.08
C ILE A 66 10.07 7.26 -0.47
N LEU A 67 9.85 5.97 -0.73
CA LEU A 67 10.77 5.09 -1.45
C LEU A 67 10.15 4.71 -2.81
N PRO A 68 10.54 5.34 -3.92
CA PRO A 68 10.10 4.93 -5.25
C PRO A 68 10.65 3.54 -5.61
N VAL A 69 9.80 2.64 -6.09
CA VAL A 69 10.18 1.29 -6.53
C VAL A 69 9.73 1.06 -7.97
N ASN A 70 10.68 0.70 -8.84
CA ASN A 70 10.45 0.42 -10.26
C ASN A 70 11.53 -0.53 -10.79
N PRO A 71 11.20 -1.68 -11.42
CA PRO A 71 12.18 -2.59 -12.00
C PRO A 71 13.16 -1.95 -13.00
N ALA A 72 12.74 -0.85 -13.64
CA ALA A 72 13.58 -0.08 -14.55
C ALA A 72 14.45 0.99 -13.85
N ALA A 73 14.64 0.91 -12.53
CA ALA A 73 15.38 1.90 -11.73
C ALA A 73 16.76 2.25 -12.31
N ASN A 74 17.51 1.28 -12.84
CA ASN A 74 18.82 1.52 -13.44
C ASN A 74 18.77 2.43 -14.70
N ALA A 75 17.62 2.49 -15.36
CA ALA A 75 17.41 3.40 -16.50
C ALA A 75 16.93 4.80 -16.07
N LEU A 76 16.69 5.00 -14.77
CA LEU A 76 16.24 6.26 -14.18
C LEU A 76 17.39 6.91 -13.41
N ALA A 77 18.37 7.47 -14.14
CA ALA A 77 19.58 8.06 -13.56
C ALA A 77 19.28 9.12 -12.48
N ASP A 78 18.25 9.94 -12.71
CA ASP A 78 17.79 10.99 -11.77
C ASP A 78 16.72 10.49 -10.78
N GLY A 79 16.40 9.19 -10.80
CA GLY A 79 15.36 8.58 -10.00
C GLY A 79 13.94 9.03 -10.35
N VAL A 80 13.09 9.20 -9.34
CA VAL A 80 11.70 9.67 -9.49
C VAL A 80 11.47 10.88 -8.59
N ALA A 81 11.18 12.04 -9.19
CA ALA A 81 10.96 13.30 -8.49
C ALA A 81 12.13 13.70 -7.55
N GLY A 82 13.36 13.45 -8.01
CA GLY A 82 14.60 13.72 -7.27
C GLY A 82 14.85 12.76 -6.10
N LEU A 83 14.12 11.65 -6.02
CA LEU A 83 14.32 10.58 -5.04
C LEU A 83 14.99 9.39 -5.72
N THR A 84 15.94 8.76 -5.04
CA THR A 84 16.53 7.48 -5.44
C THR A 84 15.43 6.46 -5.70
N CYS A 85 15.43 5.84 -6.88
CA CYS A 85 14.50 4.78 -7.23
C CYS A 85 15.16 3.42 -7.03
N PHE A 86 14.44 2.48 -6.43
CA PHE A 86 14.92 1.13 -6.17
C PHE A 86 14.34 0.14 -7.18
N PRO A 87 15.07 -0.93 -7.55
CA PRO A 87 14.59 -1.92 -8.51
C PRO A 87 13.45 -2.78 -7.94
N ASP A 88 13.48 -3.03 -6.63
CA ASP A 88 12.56 -3.92 -5.92
C ASP A 88 12.39 -3.49 -4.45
N LEU A 89 11.42 -4.12 -3.77
CA LEU A 89 11.13 -3.84 -2.36
C LEU A 89 12.25 -4.28 -1.42
N ALA A 90 13.01 -5.34 -1.76
CA ALA A 90 14.10 -5.83 -0.93
C ALA A 90 15.23 -4.82 -0.85
N THR A 91 15.64 -4.26 -1.99
CA THR A 91 16.67 -3.21 -2.09
C THR A 91 16.19 -1.92 -1.43
N ALA A 92 14.92 -1.55 -1.61
CA ALA A 92 14.33 -0.39 -0.92
C ALA A 92 14.36 -0.56 0.60
N ALA A 93 13.92 -1.72 1.12
CA ALA A 93 13.93 -2.02 2.54
C ALA A 93 15.36 -2.03 3.12
N ALA A 94 16.33 -2.61 2.40
CA ALA A 94 17.73 -2.64 2.81
C ALA A 94 18.40 -1.26 2.84
N SER A 95 17.83 -0.25 2.19
CA SER A 95 18.33 1.13 2.24
C SER A 95 17.98 1.86 3.53
N LEU A 96 17.06 1.30 4.34
CA LEU A 96 16.60 1.90 5.59
C LEU A 96 17.60 1.69 6.73
N PRO A 97 17.68 2.62 7.71
CA PRO A 97 18.42 2.41 8.94
C PRO A 97 18.02 1.13 9.67
N SER A 98 18.95 0.56 10.43
CA SER A 98 18.70 -0.65 11.23
C SER A 98 17.53 -0.44 12.21
N GLY A 99 16.58 -1.38 12.21
CA GLY A 99 15.37 -1.32 13.03
C GLY A 99 14.20 -0.58 12.39
N GLU A 100 14.39 0.07 11.24
CA GLU A 100 13.30 0.65 10.45
C GLU A 100 12.78 -0.34 9.40
N ARG A 101 11.54 -0.13 8.96
CA ARG A 101 10.87 -0.95 7.96
C ARG A 101 10.07 -0.08 6.99
N ILE A 102 9.60 -0.69 5.92
CA ILE A 102 8.56 -0.10 5.08
C ILE A 102 7.23 -0.24 5.82
N ASP A 103 6.62 0.89 6.19
CA ASP A 103 5.35 0.86 6.94
C ASP A 103 4.17 0.60 6.00
N LEU A 104 4.22 1.15 4.78
CA LEU A 104 3.18 0.99 3.77
C LEU A 104 3.78 0.74 2.39
N VAL A 105 3.30 -0.29 1.69
CA VAL A 105 3.58 -0.55 0.27
C VAL A 105 2.37 -0.10 -0.56
N ASP A 106 2.56 0.97 -1.33
CA ASP A 106 1.55 1.61 -2.17
C ASP A 106 1.72 1.21 -3.65
N ILE A 107 0.75 0.49 -4.22
CA ILE A 107 0.92 -0.30 -5.45
C ILE A 107 0.14 0.33 -6.61
N PHE A 108 0.89 0.74 -7.65
CA PHE A 108 0.40 1.26 -8.94
C PHE A 108 0.61 0.27 -10.10
N ARG A 109 0.58 -1.03 -9.79
CA ARG A 109 0.71 -2.11 -10.78
C ARG A 109 -0.66 -2.63 -11.19
N ARG A 110 -0.72 -3.33 -12.34
CA ARG A 110 -1.97 -3.94 -12.79
C ARG A 110 -2.40 -5.04 -11.82
N SER A 111 -3.70 -5.33 -11.74
CA SER A 111 -4.25 -6.32 -10.80
C SER A 111 -3.56 -7.69 -10.87
N GLU A 112 -3.18 -8.14 -12.06
CA GLU A 112 -2.48 -9.41 -12.29
C GLU A 112 -1.07 -9.45 -11.68
N ASP A 113 -0.42 -8.30 -11.50
CA ASP A 113 0.92 -8.19 -10.92
C ASP A 113 0.85 -8.06 -9.37
N CYS A 114 -0.32 -7.73 -8.80
CA CYS A 114 -0.44 -7.35 -7.39
C CYS A 114 -0.16 -8.49 -6.40
N ALA A 115 -0.49 -9.73 -6.76
CA ALA A 115 -0.21 -10.88 -5.91
C ALA A 115 1.30 -11.10 -5.74
N ALA A 116 2.09 -10.93 -6.80
CA ALA A 116 3.55 -11.04 -6.73
C ALA A 116 4.15 -9.94 -5.84
N VAL A 117 3.74 -8.67 -6.05
CA VAL A 117 4.19 -7.54 -5.22
C VAL A 117 3.77 -7.71 -3.76
N THR A 118 2.60 -8.28 -3.50
CA THR A 118 2.13 -8.59 -2.15
C THR A 118 3.04 -9.60 -1.44
N ARG A 119 3.48 -10.65 -2.13
CA ARG A 119 4.45 -11.62 -1.56
C ARG A 119 5.78 -10.94 -1.25
N GLU A 120 6.26 -10.05 -2.11
CA GLU A 120 7.48 -9.27 -1.86
C GLU A 120 7.32 -8.37 -0.63
N ALA A 121 6.19 -7.65 -0.53
CA ALA A 121 5.88 -6.80 0.62
C ALA A 121 5.85 -7.58 1.94
N ILE A 122 5.23 -8.76 1.94
CA ILE A 122 5.22 -9.67 3.11
C ILE A 122 6.64 -10.13 3.43
N ALA A 123 7.43 -10.53 2.43
CA ALA A 123 8.78 -11.04 2.62
C ALA A 123 9.74 -10.00 3.23
N VAL A 124 9.58 -8.71 2.89
CA VAL A 124 10.36 -7.62 3.50
C VAL A 124 9.78 -7.13 4.83
N GLY A 125 8.69 -7.74 5.31
CA GLY A 125 8.05 -7.39 6.57
C GLY A 125 7.35 -6.03 6.54
N ALA A 126 6.70 -5.66 5.43
CA ALA A 126 5.95 -4.42 5.33
C ALA A 126 4.79 -4.34 6.35
N GLY A 127 4.45 -3.14 6.82
CA GLY A 127 3.37 -2.90 7.79
C GLY A 127 1.97 -3.06 7.23
N ALA A 128 1.78 -2.58 6.00
CA ALA A 128 0.52 -2.63 5.29
C ALA A 128 0.75 -2.63 3.77
N ILE A 129 -0.26 -3.10 3.05
CA ILE A 129 -0.30 -3.14 1.59
C ILE A 129 -1.52 -2.35 1.12
N TRP A 130 -1.33 -1.51 0.11
CA TRP A 130 -2.37 -0.64 -0.43
C TRP A 130 -2.38 -0.68 -1.95
N LEU A 131 -3.46 -1.21 -2.53
CA LEU A 131 -3.70 -1.16 -3.98
C LEU A 131 -4.44 0.13 -4.32
N GLN A 132 -3.90 0.88 -5.28
CA GLN A 132 -4.44 2.18 -5.64
C GLN A 132 -5.82 2.10 -6.31
N LEU A 133 -6.44 3.27 -6.48
CA LEU A 133 -7.76 3.41 -7.09
C LEU A 133 -7.85 2.65 -8.43
N GLY A 134 -8.92 1.86 -8.59
CA GLY A 134 -9.16 1.02 -9.76
C GLY A 134 -8.38 -0.30 -9.78
N ILE A 135 -7.56 -0.59 -8.76
CA ILE A 135 -6.80 -1.83 -8.66
C ILE A 135 -7.40 -2.70 -7.56
N ILE A 136 -7.90 -3.86 -7.96
CA ILE A 136 -8.52 -4.88 -7.10
C ILE A 136 -7.85 -6.22 -7.40
N SER A 137 -7.48 -6.96 -6.36
CA SER A 137 -6.88 -8.29 -6.52
C SER A 137 -7.29 -9.21 -5.36
N PRO A 138 -8.24 -10.13 -5.59
CA PRO A 138 -8.67 -11.09 -4.56
C PRO A 138 -7.53 -11.98 -4.06
N GLU A 139 -6.59 -12.36 -4.94
CA GLU A 139 -5.41 -13.14 -4.55
C GLU A 139 -4.49 -12.35 -3.62
N ALA A 140 -4.24 -11.07 -3.91
CA ALA A 140 -3.45 -10.21 -3.02
C ALA A 140 -4.11 -10.04 -1.65
N ALA A 141 -5.44 -9.86 -1.62
CA ALA A 141 -6.20 -9.76 -0.39
C ALA A 141 -6.09 -11.04 0.47
N ALA A 142 -6.21 -12.22 -0.17
CA ALA A 142 -6.06 -13.51 0.51
C ALA A 142 -4.63 -13.69 1.08
N LEU A 143 -3.60 -13.38 0.29
CA LEU A 143 -2.20 -13.46 0.73
C LEU A 143 -1.91 -12.55 1.94
N ALA A 144 -2.43 -11.32 1.91
CA ALA A 144 -2.26 -10.38 3.02
C ALA A 144 -3.00 -10.85 4.28
N ALA A 145 -4.22 -11.38 4.13
CA ALA A 145 -4.99 -11.95 5.23
C ALA A 145 -4.29 -13.15 5.87
N ASP A 146 -3.79 -14.10 5.06
CA ASP A 146 -3.05 -15.28 5.54
C ASP A 146 -1.77 -14.89 6.28
N ALA A 147 -1.12 -13.79 5.87
CA ALA A 147 0.08 -13.24 6.51
C ALA A 147 -0.23 -12.33 7.71
N GLY A 148 -1.49 -11.99 7.98
CA GLY A 148 -1.89 -11.05 9.02
C GLY A 148 -1.43 -9.61 8.76
N VAL A 149 -1.28 -9.22 7.49
CA VAL A 149 -0.86 -7.86 7.07
C VAL A 149 -2.07 -7.04 6.69
N SER A 150 -2.14 -5.80 7.18
CA SER A 150 -3.20 -4.85 6.83
C SER A 150 -3.26 -4.62 5.32
N PHE A 151 -4.46 -4.71 4.74
CA PHE A 151 -4.66 -4.63 3.30
C PHE A 151 -5.76 -3.63 2.95
N VAL A 152 -5.47 -2.78 1.96
CA VAL A 152 -6.40 -1.82 1.36
C VAL A 152 -6.37 -2.02 -0.15
N GLN A 153 -7.51 -1.87 -0.81
CA GLN A 153 -7.57 -1.83 -2.27
C GLN A 153 -8.61 -0.82 -2.75
N ASP A 154 -8.50 -0.43 -4.02
CA ASP A 154 -9.38 0.52 -4.68
C ASP A 154 -9.53 1.86 -3.93
N ARG A 155 -8.43 2.37 -3.37
CA ARG A 155 -8.39 3.67 -2.69
C ARG A 155 -7.12 4.42 -3.05
N CYS A 156 -7.16 5.75 -3.06
CA CYS A 156 -5.98 6.57 -3.30
C CYS A 156 -5.44 7.12 -1.99
N THR A 157 -4.20 6.75 -1.63
CA THR A 157 -3.50 7.21 -0.42
C THR A 157 -3.50 8.73 -0.26
N ALA A 158 -3.23 9.50 -1.32
CA ALA A 158 -3.23 10.97 -1.25
C ALA A 158 -4.64 11.56 -1.02
N ILE A 159 -5.68 10.98 -1.65
CA ILE A 159 -7.07 11.41 -1.45
C ILE A 159 -7.52 11.10 -0.02
N GLU A 160 -7.23 9.90 0.48
CA GLU A 160 -7.60 9.49 1.84
C GLU A 160 -6.86 10.33 2.89
N ALA A 161 -5.56 10.56 2.72
CA ALA A 161 -4.78 11.44 3.58
C ALA A 161 -5.38 12.86 3.65
N GLN A 162 -5.72 13.44 2.49
CA GLN A 162 -6.33 14.76 2.42
C GLN A 162 -7.72 14.79 3.08
N ARG A 163 -8.58 13.82 2.74
CA ARG A 163 -9.95 13.69 3.27
C ARG A 163 -9.95 13.57 4.79
N LEU A 164 -9.03 12.76 5.33
CA LEU A 164 -8.89 12.50 6.76
C LEU A 164 -8.02 13.54 7.48
N LYS A 165 -7.39 14.47 6.76
CA LYS A 165 -6.45 15.46 7.31
C LYS A 165 -5.29 14.79 8.06
N VAL A 166 -4.70 13.77 7.46
CA VAL A 166 -3.49 13.10 7.95
C VAL A 166 -2.30 13.58 7.15
N THR A 167 -1.19 13.81 7.83
CA THR A 167 0.11 14.16 7.25
C THR A 167 1.17 13.21 7.77
N GLY A 168 2.29 13.11 7.06
CA GLY A 168 3.42 12.29 7.47
C GLY A 168 4.20 12.91 8.63
N PRO A 169 5.17 12.16 9.19
CA PRO A 169 5.86 12.53 10.43
C PRO A 169 6.76 13.77 10.30
N SER A 170 7.10 14.18 9.08
CA SER A 170 7.96 15.33 8.79
C SER A 170 7.20 16.54 8.26
N ALA A 171 5.88 16.56 8.41
CA ALA A 171 5.01 17.67 8.01
C ALA A 171 5.05 18.85 8.99
#